data_AF-A0A1G3UGZ5-F1
#
_entry.id   AF-A0A1G3UGZ5-F1
#
_cell.length_a   1.000
_cell.length_b   1.000
_cell.length_c   1.000
_cell.angle_alpha   90.00
_cell.angle_beta   90.00
_cell.angle_gamma   90.00
#
_symmetry.space_group_name_H-M   'P 1'
#
loop_
_entity.id
_entity.type
_entity.pdbx_description
1 polymer ?
#
loop_
_entity_poly.entity_id
_entity_poly.type
_entity_poly.pdbx_seq_one_letter_code
_entity_poly.pdbx_strand_id
1 'polypeptide(L)'
;MNFGKILFFNENEGKGIIITSQKEKIDFIVNEWNDFDIMPSLGLEVVFNLKDKKALNILSKESSKLQKNEPSIVHVQQEIKPEEIIKETLKEIVSISELTQELASEIETEIETEIDTEVETEVEEELEYDDDEELEYDDESRPESITISINIATAISNYFTKIKEHLEHRSVYKKVPGSLDYVLIKRFLFTTFNNLSDIDLHIITPKIKMLYEDLKVMSSFYDDFIEKTKYPNIAYQEVFLSCQAEYVKIKVGAEHTIEKLNQLRTSEEQLDGILKVRKEDLASNIQSDEFTALQYELKSLSGAYVDMVHLMAELDERYKYDLKLLSTFEEEYKAEFSEIFRTEALFYKKDLLKVLNAQAYLLDSQLWQEAKKSKAVKAHFKDSSVSGELNTKTYLKYYLDSLDSDKATDETKKLFALYDYLISVQKDYILIVVNSALDAMEYESYIKNLKLTLDIKSFVDEKSAIKWAINNSVKVLIVEDRLQNVTVEKFLHVYKKHVSITPKIVLLGEKPKANSFSISCLLSRNASSKVVAENIKTLLTSKNN
;
A
#
# COMPACT_ATOMS: atom_id res chain seq x y z
N MET A 1 -23.65 -11.61 -9.53
CA MET A 1 -22.52 -11.70 -10.47
C MET A 1 -23.04 -11.86 -11.88
N ASN A 2 -22.68 -10.92 -12.75
CA ASN A 2 -23.00 -10.90 -14.17
C ASN A 2 -21.83 -11.45 -14.99
N PHE A 3 -22.11 -11.90 -16.21
CA PHE A 3 -21.11 -12.45 -17.13
C PHE A 3 -21.10 -11.66 -18.43
N GLY A 4 -19.91 -11.39 -18.96
CA GLY A 4 -19.75 -10.70 -20.22
C GLY A 4 -18.43 -10.99 -20.89
N LYS A 5 -18.22 -10.34 -22.03
CA LYS A 5 -16.98 -10.40 -22.81
C LYS A 5 -16.50 -8.99 -23.09
N ILE A 6 -15.21 -8.72 -23.01
CA ILE A 6 -14.67 -7.40 -23.37
C ILE A 6 -14.82 -7.22 -24.89
N LEU A 7 -15.59 -6.23 -25.31
CA LEU A 7 -15.83 -5.87 -26.70
C LEU A 7 -14.79 -4.86 -27.22
N PHE A 8 -14.25 -4.03 -26.32
CA PHE A 8 -13.25 -3.03 -26.64
C PHE A 8 -12.51 -2.63 -25.36
N PHE A 9 -11.21 -2.36 -25.46
CA PHE A 9 -10.43 -1.77 -24.39
C PHE A 9 -9.34 -0.87 -25.00
N ASN A 10 -9.22 0.34 -24.49
CA ASN A 10 -8.18 1.30 -24.85
C ASN A 10 -7.15 1.39 -23.72
N GLU A 11 -5.98 0.79 -23.94
CA GLU A 11 -4.87 0.76 -22.97
C GLU A 11 -4.40 2.17 -22.57
N ASN A 12 -4.47 3.16 -23.48
CA ASN A 12 -3.99 4.52 -23.20
C ASN A 12 -4.94 5.32 -22.29
N GLU A 13 -6.24 5.05 -22.37
CA GLU A 13 -7.27 5.77 -21.60
C GLU A 13 -7.76 4.97 -20.39
N GLY A 14 -7.41 3.68 -20.30
CA GLY A 14 -7.90 2.78 -19.27
C GLY A 14 -9.42 2.58 -19.32
N LYS A 15 -10.04 2.73 -20.49
CA LYS A 15 -11.50 2.61 -20.69
C LYS A 15 -11.83 1.43 -21.59
N GLY A 16 -12.89 0.71 -21.27
CA GLY A 16 -13.36 -0.41 -22.08
C GLY A 16 -14.87 -0.61 -22.03
N ILE A 17 -15.34 -1.54 -22.84
CA ILE A 17 -16.75 -1.91 -22.97
C ILE A 17 -16.89 -3.42 -22.81
N ILE A 18 -17.75 -3.86 -21.90
CA ILE A 18 -18.17 -5.25 -21.75
C ILE A 18 -19.50 -5.44 -22.48
N ILE A 19 -19.61 -6.51 -23.26
CA ILE A 19 -20.88 -6.97 -23.82
C ILE A 19 -21.42 -8.15 -23.00
N THR A 20 -22.64 -8.03 -22.51
CA THR A 20 -23.31 -9.08 -21.73
C THR A 20 -23.90 -10.17 -22.62
N SER A 21 -24.34 -11.26 -22.01
CA SER A 21 -25.07 -12.32 -22.72
C SER A 21 -26.40 -11.83 -23.31
N GLN A 22 -27.01 -10.80 -22.72
CA GLN A 22 -28.19 -10.11 -23.22
C GLN A 22 -27.88 -9.09 -24.33
N LYS A 23 -26.62 -8.98 -24.78
CA LYS A 23 -26.13 -7.99 -25.76
C LYS A 23 -26.17 -6.54 -25.29
N GLU A 24 -26.24 -6.31 -23.99
CA GLU A 24 -26.12 -4.98 -23.40
C GLU A 24 -24.64 -4.58 -23.35
N LYS A 25 -24.36 -3.30 -23.62
CA LYS A 25 -23.01 -2.73 -23.55
C LYS A 25 -22.87 -1.98 -22.23
N ILE A 26 -21.84 -2.30 -21.48
CA ILE A 26 -21.56 -1.74 -20.17
C ILE A 26 -20.14 -1.18 -20.20
N ASP A 27 -20.02 0.11 -19.93
CA ASP A 27 -18.72 0.77 -19.86
C ASP A 27 -18.01 0.39 -18.56
N PHE A 28 -16.69 0.27 -18.63
CA PHE A 28 -15.84 0.11 -17.45
C PHE A 28 -14.56 0.92 -17.59
N ILE A 29 -13.98 1.24 -16.43
CA ILE A 29 -12.64 1.81 -16.32
C ILE A 29 -11.72 0.78 -15.68
N VAL A 30 -10.42 0.85 -15.98
CA VAL A 30 -9.42 -0.09 -15.48
C VAL A 30 -9.32 -0.10 -13.95
N ASN A 31 -9.74 0.97 -13.28
CA ASN A 31 -9.80 1.02 -11.81
C ASN A 31 -10.83 0.04 -11.22
N GLU A 32 -11.83 -0.38 -12.00
CA GLU A 32 -12.84 -1.36 -11.60
C GLU A 32 -12.40 -2.81 -11.86
N TRP A 33 -11.16 -2.98 -12.36
CA TRP A 33 -10.56 -4.26 -12.69
C TRP A 33 -9.84 -4.85 -11.47
N ASN A 34 -10.35 -5.99 -10.99
CA ASN A 34 -9.83 -6.67 -9.80
C ASN A 34 -9.03 -7.94 -10.12
N ASP A 35 -8.75 -8.20 -11.41
CA ASP A 35 -7.91 -9.32 -11.84
C ASP A 35 -6.47 -8.85 -12.04
N PHE A 36 -5.61 -9.17 -11.07
CA PHE A 36 -4.21 -8.73 -11.08
C PHE A 36 -3.32 -9.56 -12.00
N ASP A 37 -3.78 -10.73 -12.43
CA ASP A 37 -3.00 -11.67 -13.25
C ASP A 37 -3.22 -11.48 -14.75
N ILE A 38 -4.39 -10.95 -15.13
CA ILE A 38 -4.81 -10.84 -16.53
C ILE A 38 -5.32 -9.43 -16.80
N MET A 39 -4.69 -8.73 -17.74
CA MET A 39 -5.17 -7.42 -18.20
C MET A 39 -6.44 -7.52 -19.05
N PRO A 40 -7.31 -6.50 -19.02
CA PRO A 40 -8.46 -6.44 -19.90
C PRO A 40 -8.00 -6.43 -21.36
N SER A 41 -8.42 -7.43 -22.13
CA SER A 41 -8.09 -7.55 -23.55
C SER A 41 -9.34 -7.85 -24.37
N LEU A 42 -9.34 -7.44 -25.64
CA LEU A 42 -10.43 -7.73 -26.57
C LEU A 42 -10.76 -9.24 -26.55
N GLY A 43 -12.02 -9.55 -26.27
CA GLY A 43 -12.54 -10.90 -26.29
C GLY A 43 -12.32 -11.71 -25.00
N LEU A 44 -11.77 -11.13 -23.94
CA LEU A 44 -11.65 -11.79 -22.64
C LEU A 44 -13.03 -11.97 -21.98
N GLU A 45 -13.31 -13.16 -21.46
CA GLU A 45 -14.55 -13.43 -20.69
C GLU A 45 -14.39 -12.99 -19.24
N VAL A 46 -15.37 -12.24 -18.73
CA VAL A 46 -15.29 -11.59 -17.43
C VAL A 46 -16.54 -11.82 -16.58
N VAL A 47 -16.34 -11.77 -15.27
CA VAL A 47 -17.39 -11.79 -14.23
C VAL A 47 -17.32 -10.46 -13.48
N PHE A 48 -18.46 -9.82 -13.26
CA PHE A 48 -18.50 -8.50 -12.64
C PHE A 48 -19.79 -8.28 -11.85
N ASN A 49 -19.80 -7.25 -11.01
CA ASN A 49 -20.99 -6.76 -10.32
C ASN A 49 -21.53 -5.52 -11.07
N LEU A 50 -22.85 -5.45 -11.24
CA LEU A 50 -23.48 -4.30 -11.90
C LEU A 50 -24.10 -3.42 -10.81
N LYS A 51 -23.66 -2.16 -10.74
CA LYS A 51 -24.25 -1.12 -9.87
C LYS A 51 -24.36 0.16 -10.69
N ASP A 52 -25.53 0.79 -10.74
CA ASP A 52 -25.77 2.06 -11.44
C ASP A 52 -25.31 2.07 -12.92
N LYS A 53 -25.58 0.96 -13.64
CA LYS A 53 -25.14 0.72 -15.03
C LYS A 53 -23.61 0.70 -15.24
N LYS A 54 -22.82 0.64 -14.18
CA LYS A 54 -21.36 0.47 -14.24
C LYS A 54 -20.96 -0.94 -13.81
N ALA A 55 -19.96 -1.50 -14.49
CA ALA A 55 -19.34 -2.75 -14.08
C ALA A 55 -18.27 -2.49 -13.02
N LEU A 56 -18.45 -3.09 -11.84
CA LEU A 56 -17.53 -3.04 -10.69
C LEU A 56 -16.99 -4.44 -10.38
N ASN A 57 -15.83 -4.50 -9.73
CA ASN A 57 -15.18 -5.76 -9.31
C ASN A 57 -15.02 -6.76 -10.47
N ILE A 58 -14.46 -6.30 -11.59
CA ILE A 58 -14.37 -7.08 -12.82
C ILE A 58 -13.21 -8.06 -12.69
N LEU A 59 -13.50 -9.35 -12.87
CA LEU A 59 -12.56 -10.46 -12.81
C LEU A 59 -12.58 -11.24 -14.13
N SER A 60 -11.46 -11.80 -14.57
CA SER A 60 -11.52 -12.81 -15.63
C SER A 60 -12.28 -14.04 -15.14
N LYS A 61 -12.96 -14.70 -16.08
CA LYS A 61 -13.69 -15.92 -15.78
C LYS A 61 -12.76 -17.05 -15.32
N GLU A 62 -11.49 -17.03 -15.70
CA GLU A 62 -10.48 -18.00 -15.25
C GLU A 62 -10.14 -17.78 -13.77
N SER A 63 -9.85 -16.55 -13.37
CA SER A 63 -9.57 -16.18 -11.97
C SER A 63 -10.78 -16.40 -11.06
N SER A 64 -12.01 -16.20 -11.55
CA SER A 64 -13.24 -16.46 -10.78
C SER A 64 -13.47 -17.94 -10.45
N LYS A 65 -12.92 -18.88 -11.24
CA LYS A 65 -13.03 -20.32 -10.99
C LYS A 65 -12.07 -20.80 -9.91
N LEU A 66 -10.93 -20.13 -9.76
CA LEU A 66 -9.94 -20.43 -8.73
C LEU A 66 -10.44 -20.02 -7.33
N GLN A 67 -11.18 -18.91 -7.23
CA GLN A 67 -11.75 -18.41 -5.96
C GLN A 67 -12.93 -19.24 -5.42
N LYS A 68 -13.61 -20.05 -6.24
CA LYS A 68 -14.76 -20.87 -5.79
C LYS A 68 -14.39 -22.21 -5.14
N ASN A 69 -13.12 -22.56 -5.09
CA ASN A 69 -12.65 -23.85 -4.53
C ASN A 69 -12.10 -23.75 -3.09
N GLU A 70 -12.25 -22.60 -2.40
CA GLU A 70 -11.97 -22.51 -0.97
C GLU A 70 -13.20 -22.92 -0.14
N PRO A 71 -13.05 -23.83 0.85
CA PRO A 71 -14.15 -24.17 1.74
C PRO A 71 -14.42 -23.01 2.70
N SER A 72 -15.69 -22.61 2.77
CA SER A 72 -16.20 -21.58 3.69
C SER A 72 -15.96 -21.98 5.16
N ILE A 73 -15.08 -21.27 5.85
CA ILE A 73 -14.95 -21.34 7.31
C ILE A 73 -15.83 -20.24 7.91
N VAL A 74 -16.79 -20.70 8.72
CA VAL A 74 -17.74 -19.92 9.50
C VAL A 74 -17.02 -18.90 10.39
N HIS A 75 -17.48 -17.65 10.33
CA HIS A 75 -17.06 -16.55 11.19
C HIS A 75 -17.27 -16.88 12.68
N VAL A 76 -16.18 -16.84 13.44
CA VAL A 76 -16.20 -16.43 14.85
C VAL A 76 -15.29 -15.21 14.93
N GLN A 77 -15.90 -14.03 15.01
CA GLN A 77 -15.21 -12.77 15.29
C GLN A 77 -14.87 -12.75 16.79
N GLN A 78 -13.58 -12.71 17.12
CA GLN A 78 -13.10 -12.03 18.31
C GLN A 78 -12.35 -10.80 17.83
N GLU A 79 -12.91 -9.62 18.13
CA GLU A 79 -12.25 -8.34 17.92
C GLU A 79 -11.03 -8.25 18.85
N ILE A 80 -9.84 -8.36 18.27
CA ILE A 80 -8.60 -7.96 18.94
C ILE A 80 -8.17 -6.63 18.30
N LYS A 81 -8.11 -5.55 19.10
CA LYS A 81 -7.76 -4.22 18.61
C LYS A 81 -6.31 -4.23 18.07
N PRO A 82 -6.04 -3.69 16.85
CA PRO A 82 -4.71 -3.71 16.22
C PRO A 82 -3.59 -3.16 17.11
N GLU A 83 -3.91 -2.17 17.96
CA GLU A 83 -2.96 -1.53 18.86
C GLU A 83 -2.38 -2.47 19.92
N GLU A 84 -3.12 -3.50 20.38
CA GLU A 84 -2.66 -4.42 21.41
C GLU A 84 -1.66 -5.43 20.85
N ILE A 85 -1.92 -6.01 19.68
CA ILE A 85 -0.98 -6.89 18.98
C ILE A 85 0.25 -6.12 18.50
N ILE A 86 0.08 -4.86 18.08
CA ILE A 86 1.20 -4.01 17.68
C ILE A 86 2.05 -3.59 18.90
N LYS A 87 1.43 -3.32 20.07
CA LYS A 87 2.14 -3.15 21.34
C LYS A 87 2.81 -4.44 21.80
N GLU A 88 2.22 -5.60 21.54
CA GLU A 88 2.78 -6.92 21.83
C GLU A 88 3.92 -7.28 20.87
N THR A 89 3.85 -6.83 19.61
CA THR A 89 4.92 -6.95 18.59
C THR A 89 6.08 -6.01 18.89
N LEU A 90 5.78 -4.77 19.29
CA LEU A 90 6.79 -3.88 19.84
C LEU A 90 7.34 -4.44 21.14
N LYS A 91 6.54 -5.05 22.02
CA LYS A 91 7.05 -5.76 23.18
C LYS A 91 7.88 -6.96 22.73
N GLU A 92 7.59 -7.70 21.68
CA GLU A 92 8.49 -8.76 21.18
C GLU A 92 9.77 -8.18 20.56
N ILE A 93 9.75 -7.00 19.91
CA ILE A 93 10.93 -6.38 19.29
C ILE A 93 11.77 -5.62 20.33
N VAL A 94 11.11 -4.95 21.27
CA VAL A 94 11.68 -4.30 22.46
C VAL A 94 12.09 -5.34 23.50
N SER A 95 11.41 -6.48 23.59
CA SER A 95 11.78 -7.64 24.40
C SER A 95 12.78 -8.54 23.68
N ILE A 96 12.94 -8.49 22.36
CA ILE A 96 14.20 -8.94 21.70
C ILE A 96 15.34 -7.98 22.09
N SER A 97 15.02 -6.71 22.32
CA SER A 97 15.87 -5.71 22.99
C SER A 97 15.84 -5.80 24.55
N GLU A 98 15.13 -6.75 25.17
CA GLU A 98 15.04 -6.96 26.64
C GLU A 98 14.83 -8.45 26.97
N LEU A 99 15.45 -9.35 26.19
CA LEU A 99 15.21 -10.80 26.23
C LEU A 99 15.95 -11.39 27.43
N THR A 100 15.41 -11.17 28.61
CA THR A 100 15.88 -11.71 29.90
C THR A 100 14.93 -12.76 30.51
N GLN A 101 13.90 -13.23 29.81
CA GLN A 101 12.91 -14.14 30.43
C GLN A 101 12.78 -15.56 29.85
N GLU A 102 13.60 -15.96 28.85
CA GLU A 102 13.76 -17.40 28.48
C GLU A 102 15.02 -18.05 29.09
N LEU A 103 15.91 -17.27 29.73
CA LEU A 103 17.09 -17.80 30.43
C LEU A 103 16.80 -18.08 31.93
N ALA A 104 15.59 -17.80 32.39
CA ALA A 104 15.22 -17.85 33.81
C ALA A 104 14.27 -19.01 34.17
N SER A 105 13.72 -19.75 33.21
CA SER A 105 12.71 -20.80 33.47
C SER A 105 13.30 -22.18 33.80
N GLU A 106 14.48 -22.22 34.44
CA GLU A 106 14.98 -23.42 35.13
C GLU A 106 14.87 -23.31 36.66
N ILE A 107 14.22 -22.26 37.20
CA ILE A 107 13.96 -22.10 38.64
C ILE A 107 12.54 -21.54 38.88
N GLU A 108 11.68 -22.42 39.42
CA GLU A 108 10.48 -22.21 40.26
C GLU A 108 9.21 -21.45 39.76
N THR A 109 8.18 -22.30 39.63
CA THR A 109 6.70 -22.24 39.74
C THR A 109 5.90 -21.04 40.33
N GLU A 110 4.77 -20.80 39.62
CA GLU A 110 3.34 -20.65 40.03
C GLU A 110 2.69 -19.33 40.55
N ILE A 111 1.45 -19.16 40.02
CA ILE A 111 0.20 -18.53 40.52
C ILE A 111 -0.36 -17.30 39.76
N GLU A 112 -1.62 -17.48 39.35
CA GLU A 112 -2.60 -16.70 38.58
C GLU A 112 -3.19 -15.47 39.32
N THR A 113 -3.76 -14.49 38.60
CA THR A 113 -5.22 -14.22 38.48
C THR A 113 -5.55 -12.83 37.90
N GLU A 114 -6.73 -12.78 37.26
CA GLU A 114 -7.36 -11.77 36.41
C GLU A 114 -7.88 -10.52 37.14
N ILE A 115 -8.03 -9.40 36.40
CA ILE A 115 -9.00 -8.33 36.70
C ILE A 115 -9.57 -7.78 35.38
N ASP A 116 -10.89 -7.87 35.24
CA ASP A 116 -11.77 -7.23 34.25
C ASP A 116 -11.69 -5.69 34.30
N THR A 117 -11.89 -5.03 33.15
CA THR A 117 -12.58 -3.72 33.15
C THR A 117 -13.23 -3.41 31.80
N GLU A 118 -14.50 -3.06 31.90
CA GLU A 118 -15.44 -2.62 30.88
C GLU A 118 -14.95 -1.38 30.12
N VAL A 119 -15.24 -1.27 28.81
CA VAL A 119 -15.42 0.04 28.14
C VAL A 119 -16.54 -0.06 27.10
N GLU A 120 -17.42 0.93 27.22
CA GLU A 120 -18.64 1.19 26.46
C GLU A 120 -18.42 1.54 24.98
N THR A 121 -19.51 1.37 24.24
CA THR A 121 -19.77 1.69 22.85
C THR A 121 -19.88 3.19 22.58
N GLU A 122 -19.31 3.67 21.47
CA GLU A 122 -19.76 4.90 20.80
C GLU A 122 -20.13 4.56 19.34
N VAL A 123 -21.33 5.00 18.97
CA VAL A 123 -22.00 4.80 17.69
C VAL A 123 -21.61 5.96 16.77
N GLU A 124 -21.06 5.68 15.59
CA GLU A 124 -20.92 6.66 14.52
C GLU A 124 -22.24 6.72 13.73
N GLU A 125 -22.94 7.85 13.80
CA GLU A 125 -24.06 8.18 12.93
C GLU A 125 -23.51 8.54 11.54
N GLU A 126 -23.69 7.63 10.56
CA GLU A 126 -23.57 7.96 9.15
C GLU A 126 -24.80 8.79 8.74
N LEU A 127 -24.54 9.99 8.20
CA LEU A 127 -25.55 10.82 7.53
C LEU A 127 -25.94 10.14 6.21
N GLU A 128 -27.07 9.43 6.24
CA GLU A 128 -27.77 8.93 5.06
C GLU A 128 -28.36 10.12 4.28
N TYR A 129 -27.93 10.27 3.02
CA TYR A 129 -28.59 11.16 2.08
C TYR A 129 -29.77 10.39 1.47
N ASP A 130 -30.99 10.79 1.81
CA ASP A 130 -32.21 10.31 1.15
C ASP A 130 -32.21 10.79 -0.31
N ASP A 131 -32.06 9.85 -1.24
CA ASP A 131 -31.99 10.08 -2.70
C ASP A 131 -33.37 10.15 -3.37
N ASP A 132 -34.47 10.21 -2.60
CA ASP A 132 -35.85 10.10 -3.11
C ASP A 132 -36.72 11.35 -2.84
N GLU A 133 -36.13 12.54 -2.69
CA GLU A 133 -36.91 13.79 -2.85
C GLU A 133 -36.99 14.18 -4.33
N GLU A 134 -38.16 13.93 -4.91
CA GLU A 134 -38.63 14.48 -6.18
C GLU A 134 -38.67 16.02 -6.04
N LEU A 135 -37.50 16.67 -6.21
CA LEU A 135 -37.32 18.11 -6.00
C LEU A 135 -38.23 18.89 -6.96
N GLU A 136 -39.24 19.53 -6.38
CA GLU A 136 -39.97 20.62 -7.02
C GLU A 136 -38.96 21.59 -7.65
N TYR A 137 -39.30 22.12 -8.83
CA TYR A 137 -38.53 23.21 -9.44
C TYR A 137 -38.60 24.40 -8.50
N ASP A 138 -37.61 24.51 -7.62
CA ASP A 138 -37.54 25.61 -6.68
C ASP A 138 -37.38 26.89 -7.50
N ASP A 139 -38.46 27.67 -7.52
CA ASP A 139 -38.57 29.04 -8.05
C ASP A 139 -37.86 30.03 -7.09
N GLU A 140 -36.97 29.53 -6.22
CA GLU A 140 -36.09 30.32 -5.37
C GLU A 140 -35.16 31.16 -6.26
N SER A 141 -35.20 32.48 -6.06
CA SER A 141 -34.27 33.40 -6.69
C SER A 141 -32.83 32.95 -6.44
N ARG A 142 -32.11 32.59 -7.52
CA ARG A 142 -30.71 32.17 -7.45
C ARG A 142 -29.86 33.28 -6.81
N PRO A 143 -28.88 32.92 -5.97
CA PRO A 143 -28.00 33.92 -5.36
C PRO A 143 -27.14 34.63 -6.42
N GLU A 144 -26.86 35.92 -6.19
CA GLU A 144 -25.98 36.75 -7.04
C GLU A 144 -24.49 36.39 -6.87
N SER A 145 -24.13 35.79 -5.74
CA SER A 145 -22.78 35.38 -5.37
C SER A 145 -22.81 34.16 -4.44
N ILE A 146 -21.83 33.25 -4.56
CA ILE A 146 -21.65 32.13 -3.63
C ILE A 146 -20.95 32.64 -2.37
N THR A 147 -21.49 32.35 -1.20
CA THR A 147 -20.85 32.65 0.08
C THR A 147 -20.05 31.46 0.61
N ILE A 148 -18.97 31.76 1.34
CA ILE A 148 -18.13 30.74 1.95
C ILE A 148 -18.87 30.14 3.16
N SER A 149 -19.05 28.82 3.18
CA SER A 149 -19.53 28.07 4.35
C SER A 149 -18.41 27.82 5.35
N ILE A 150 -17.21 27.48 4.86
CA ILE A 150 -16.03 27.20 5.68
C ILE A 150 -14.82 27.90 5.08
N ASN A 151 -14.10 28.68 5.89
CA ASN A 151 -12.90 29.38 5.43
C ASN A 151 -11.75 28.41 5.06
N ILE A 152 -10.80 28.91 4.27
CA ILE A 152 -9.67 28.12 3.76
C ILE A 152 -8.88 27.44 4.88
N ALA A 153 -8.57 28.17 5.97
CA ALA A 153 -7.78 27.64 7.07
C ALA A 153 -8.48 26.49 7.80
N THR A 154 -9.78 26.61 8.06
CA THR A 154 -10.57 25.56 8.70
C THR A 154 -10.70 24.32 7.80
N ALA A 155 -10.94 24.51 6.49
CA ALA A 155 -11.04 23.40 5.54
C ALA A 155 -9.73 22.60 5.45
N ILE A 156 -8.60 23.31 5.36
CA ILE A 156 -7.27 22.73 5.36
C ILE A 156 -7.00 22.01 6.70
N SER A 157 -7.30 22.67 7.83
CA SER A 157 -7.12 22.07 9.15
C SER A 157 -7.94 20.79 9.32
N ASN A 158 -9.18 20.73 8.84
CA ASN A 158 -10.03 19.54 8.93
C ASN A 158 -9.41 18.36 8.18
N TYR A 159 -8.84 18.59 7.00
CA TYR A 159 -8.13 17.56 6.24
C TYR A 159 -6.87 17.06 6.96
N PHE A 160 -6.04 17.97 7.47
CA PHE A 160 -4.81 17.59 8.16
C PHE A 160 -5.04 17.00 9.56
N THR A 161 -6.17 17.29 10.21
CA THR A 161 -6.58 16.60 11.44
C THR A 161 -6.79 15.11 11.19
N LYS A 162 -7.46 14.72 10.10
CA LYS A 162 -7.60 13.30 9.71
C LYS A 162 -6.24 12.63 9.49
N ILE A 163 -5.29 13.33 8.86
CA ILE A 163 -3.90 12.86 8.71
C ILE A 163 -3.23 12.65 10.07
N LYS A 164 -3.42 13.60 10.98
CA LYS A 164 -2.83 13.55 12.32
C LYS A 164 -3.38 12.36 13.11
N GLU A 165 -4.69 12.12 13.07
CA GLU A 165 -5.33 10.97 13.72
C GLU A 165 -4.76 9.64 13.22
N HIS A 166 -4.62 9.48 11.89
CA HIS A 166 -3.99 8.29 11.30
C HIS A 166 -2.52 8.11 11.72
N LEU A 167 -1.78 9.21 11.91
CA LEU A 167 -0.40 9.18 12.40
C LEU A 167 -0.30 8.87 13.90
N GLU A 168 -1.28 9.31 14.69
CA GLU A 168 -1.34 9.07 16.14
C GLU A 168 -1.69 7.62 16.46
N HIS A 169 -2.68 7.05 15.75
CA HIS A 169 -3.01 5.62 15.84
C HIS A 169 -1.79 4.73 15.49
N ARG A 170 -0.93 5.22 14.59
CA ARG A 170 0.30 4.55 14.14
C ARG A 170 1.57 5.05 14.83
N SER A 171 1.44 5.79 15.94
CA SER A 171 2.57 6.35 16.69
C SER A 171 3.56 5.30 17.18
N VAL A 172 3.08 4.07 17.39
CA VAL A 172 3.87 2.88 17.69
C VAL A 172 5.04 2.71 16.71
N TYR A 173 4.80 2.86 15.42
CA TYR A 173 5.82 2.62 14.40
C TYR A 173 6.99 3.61 14.49
N LYS A 174 6.80 4.76 15.16
CA LYS A 174 7.89 5.72 15.43
C LYS A 174 8.98 5.15 16.35
N LYS A 175 8.71 4.06 17.08
CA LYS A 175 9.65 3.39 17.99
C LYS A 175 10.43 2.24 17.34
N VAL A 176 10.14 1.90 16.08
CA VAL A 176 10.82 0.82 15.37
C VAL A 176 12.28 1.23 15.08
N PRO A 177 13.28 0.39 15.40
CA PRO A 177 14.70 0.77 15.29
C PRO A 177 15.22 0.78 13.85
N GLY A 178 14.50 0.15 12.91
CA GLY A 178 14.87 0.06 11.51
C GLY A 178 13.92 0.83 10.59
N SER A 179 14.39 1.09 9.38
CA SER A 179 13.62 1.76 8.33
C SER A 179 14.01 1.22 6.96
N LEU A 180 13.03 0.94 6.11
CA LEU A 180 13.22 0.69 4.69
C LEU A 180 12.54 1.79 3.92
N ASP A 181 13.17 2.32 2.86
CA ASP A 181 12.53 3.30 2.01
C ASP A 181 11.33 2.65 1.33
N TYR A 182 10.15 3.01 1.83
CA TYR A 182 8.89 2.45 1.39
C TYR A 182 8.65 2.74 -0.09
N VAL A 183 8.97 3.95 -0.55
CA VAL A 183 8.73 4.38 -1.94
C VAL A 183 9.54 3.51 -2.90
N LEU A 184 10.76 3.15 -2.52
CA LEU A 184 11.61 2.26 -3.31
C LEU A 184 11.20 0.79 -3.21
N ILE A 185 10.85 0.30 -2.01
CA ILE A 185 10.65 -1.13 -1.77
C ILE A 185 9.20 -1.60 -2.00
N LYS A 186 8.19 -0.72 -1.93
CA LYS A 186 6.73 -1.03 -1.93
C LYS A 186 6.36 -2.17 -2.87
N ARG A 187 6.70 -2.02 -4.15
CA ARG A 187 6.35 -3.00 -5.18
C ARG A 187 7.02 -4.35 -4.92
N PHE A 188 8.33 -4.36 -4.67
CA PHE A 188 9.07 -5.59 -4.45
C PHE A 188 8.67 -6.28 -3.14
N LEU A 189 8.34 -5.52 -2.10
CA LEU A 189 7.86 -6.04 -0.82
C LEU A 189 6.53 -6.79 -0.98
N PHE A 190 5.56 -6.21 -1.69
CA PHE A 190 4.27 -6.87 -1.96
C PHE A 190 4.43 -8.08 -2.88
N THR A 191 5.27 -7.99 -3.91
CA THR A 191 5.60 -9.17 -4.74
C THR A 191 6.26 -10.27 -3.91
N THR A 192 7.17 -9.92 -3.01
CA THR A 192 7.82 -10.89 -2.11
C THR A 192 6.83 -11.55 -1.17
N PHE A 193 5.90 -10.79 -0.61
CA PHE A 193 4.82 -11.31 0.23
C PHE A 193 3.99 -12.36 -0.52
N ASN A 194 3.50 -12.03 -1.72
CA ASN A 194 2.68 -12.94 -2.53
C ASN A 194 3.46 -14.19 -2.93
N ASN A 195 4.69 -14.03 -3.43
CA ASN A 195 5.51 -15.17 -3.87
C ASN A 195 5.83 -16.12 -2.70
N LEU A 196 6.09 -15.59 -1.50
CA LEU A 196 6.34 -16.42 -0.33
C LEU A 196 5.06 -17.10 0.19
N SER A 197 3.91 -16.43 0.11
CA SER A 197 2.62 -17.05 0.46
C SER A 197 2.25 -18.19 -0.48
N ASP A 198 2.59 -18.07 -1.77
CA ASP A 198 2.35 -19.10 -2.77
C ASP A 198 3.24 -20.33 -2.55
N ILE A 199 4.46 -20.13 -2.07
CA ILE A 199 5.38 -21.22 -1.74
C ILE A 199 4.94 -21.94 -0.45
N ASP A 200 4.56 -21.19 0.59
CA ASP A 200 4.10 -21.74 1.86
C ASP A 200 3.17 -20.79 2.61
N LEU A 201 1.88 -21.14 2.62
CA LEU A 201 0.83 -20.39 3.29
C LEU A 201 1.07 -20.21 4.80
N HIS A 202 1.80 -21.13 5.44
CA HIS A 202 2.04 -21.08 6.90
C HIS A 202 3.00 -19.95 7.31
N ILE A 203 3.70 -19.34 6.35
CA ILE A 203 4.52 -18.14 6.60
C ILE A 203 3.62 -16.95 6.92
N ILE A 204 2.41 -16.90 6.36
CA ILE A 204 1.47 -15.81 6.55
C ILE A 204 0.70 -16.04 7.86
N THR A 205 1.38 -15.74 8.96
CA THR A 205 0.75 -15.72 10.28
C THR A 205 -0.29 -14.59 10.37
N PRO A 206 -1.27 -14.66 11.29
CA PRO A 206 -2.21 -13.57 11.53
C PRO A 206 -1.51 -12.21 11.73
N LYS A 207 -0.38 -12.23 12.43
CA LYS A 207 0.49 -11.06 12.67
C LYS A 207 1.03 -10.46 11.36
N ILE A 208 1.60 -11.29 10.49
CA ILE A 208 2.14 -10.86 9.19
C ILE A 208 1.02 -10.33 8.29
N LYS A 209 -0.15 -10.99 8.30
CA LYS A 209 -1.33 -10.53 7.55
C LYS A 209 -1.81 -9.15 8.02
N MET A 210 -1.89 -8.93 9.34
CA MET A 210 -2.27 -7.62 9.89
C MET A 210 -1.28 -6.52 9.51
N LEU A 211 0.02 -6.79 9.58
CA LEU A 211 1.06 -5.83 9.18
C LEU A 211 0.96 -5.49 7.68
N TYR A 212 0.65 -6.48 6.85
CA TYR A 212 0.43 -6.29 5.42
C TYR A 212 -0.80 -5.43 5.13
N GLU A 213 -1.95 -5.73 5.75
CA GLU A 213 -3.18 -4.95 5.56
C GLU A 213 -3.03 -3.52 6.09
N ASP A 214 -2.43 -3.32 7.27
CA ASP A 214 -2.18 -1.98 7.81
C ASP A 214 -1.22 -1.17 6.93
N LEU A 215 -0.18 -1.80 6.37
CA LEU A 215 0.70 -1.16 5.39
C LEU A 215 -0.05 -0.80 4.09
N LYS A 216 -0.99 -1.64 3.66
CA LYS A 216 -1.82 -1.39 2.46
C LYS A 216 -2.79 -0.23 2.67
N VAL A 217 -3.44 -0.15 3.83
CA VAL A 217 -4.28 0.99 4.19
C VAL A 217 -3.45 2.28 4.24
N MET A 218 -2.30 2.25 4.92
CA MET A 218 -1.41 3.41 5.02
C MET A 218 -0.82 3.81 3.65
N SER A 219 -0.55 2.83 2.78
CA SER A 219 -0.14 3.06 1.39
C SER A 219 -1.19 3.85 0.64
N SER A 220 -2.45 3.39 0.67
CA SER A 220 -3.55 4.02 -0.05
C SER A 220 -3.74 5.46 0.43
N PHE A 221 -3.70 5.67 1.74
CA PHE A 221 -3.78 6.99 2.35
C PHE A 221 -2.64 7.91 1.93
N TYR A 222 -1.41 7.39 1.83
CA TYR A 222 -0.27 8.16 1.35
C TYR A 222 -0.34 8.46 -0.15
N ASP A 223 -0.82 7.51 -0.96
CA ASP A 223 -0.99 7.70 -2.40
C ASP A 223 -2.02 8.82 -2.65
N ASP A 224 -3.14 8.82 -1.92
CA ASP A 224 -4.16 9.89 -1.92
C ASP A 224 -3.56 11.27 -1.55
N PHE A 225 -2.78 11.31 -0.47
CA PHE A 225 -2.08 12.51 -0.05
C PHE A 225 -1.09 13.01 -1.11
N ILE A 226 -0.34 12.11 -1.75
CA ILE A 226 0.61 12.48 -2.81
C ILE A 226 -0.13 12.96 -4.06
N GLU A 227 -1.27 12.38 -4.40
CA GLU A 227 -2.11 12.83 -5.51
C GLU A 227 -2.60 14.27 -5.28
N LYS A 228 -3.21 14.53 -4.11
CA LYS A 228 -3.69 15.87 -3.72
C LYS A 228 -2.57 16.90 -3.66
N THR A 229 -1.37 16.52 -3.21
CA THR A 229 -0.23 17.45 -3.17
C THR A 229 0.44 17.69 -4.52
N LYS A 230 0.39 16.71 -5.43
CA LYS A 230 0.93 16.84 -6.80
C LYS A 230 -0.01 17.62 -7.70
N TYR A 231 -1.33 17.48 -7.50
CA TYR A 231 -2.36 18.13 -8.30
C TYR A 231 -3.22 19.04 -7.41
N PRO A 232 -2.82 20.32 -7.24
CA PRO A 232 -3.53 21.27 -6.37
C PRO A 232 -5.01 21.45 -6.70
N ASN A 233 -5.41 21.22 -7.96
CA ASN A 233 -6.82 21.27 -8.36
C ASN A 233 -7.66 20.19 -7.65
N ILE A 234 -7.12 18.98 -7.50
CA ILE A 234 -7.81 17.87 -6.81
C ILE A 234 -7.96 18.22 -5.33
N ALA A 235 -6.86 18.67 -4.69
CA ALA A 235 -6.93 19.13 -3.31
C ALA A 235 -7.94 20.27 -3.14
N TYR A 236 -7.95 21.25 -4.05
CA TYR A 236 -8.88 22.37 -3.97
C TYR A 236 -10.34 21.91 -4.08
N GLN A 237 -10.63 20.98 -4.99
CA GLN A 237 -11.97 20.41 -5.16
C GLN A 237 -12.41 19.59 -3.95
N GLU A 238 -11.57 18.65 -3.49
CA GLU A 238 -11.96 17.68 -2.47
C GLU A 238 -11.81 18.18 -1.04
N VAL A 239 -10.90 19.13 -0.78
CA VAL A 239 -10.63 19.65 0.58
C VAL A 239 -11.37 20.95 0.84
N PHE A 240 -11.50 21.83 -0.16
CA PHE A 240 -12.10 23.15 0.03
C PHE A 240 -13.50 23.26 -0.57
N LEU A 241 -13.67 23.01 -1.87
CA LEU A 241 -14.95 23.23 -2.56
C LEU A 241 -16.05 22.26 -2.10
N SER A 242 -15.70 21.00 -1.81
CA SER A 242 -16.61 19.98 -1.24
C SER A 242 -17.23 20.41 0.09
N CYS A 243 -16.56 21.30 0.83
CA CYS A 243 -17.01 21.80 2.13
C CYS A 243 -17.91 23.04 2.01
N GLN A 244 -18.14 23.57 0.81
CA GLN A 244 -18.93 24.77 0.58
C GLN A 244 -20.35 24.39 0.15
N ALA A 245 -21.31 24.49 1.07
CA ALA A 245 -22.67 23.99 0.87
C ALA A 245 -23.38 24.64 -0.34
N GLU A 246 -23.28 25.97 -0.48
CA GLU A 246 -23.88 26.69 -1.61
C GLU A 246 -23.23 26.33 -2.95
N TYR A 247 -21.90 26.22 -2.98
CA TYR A 247 -21.17 25.79 -4.18
C TYR A 247 -21.61 24.39 -4.61
N VAL A 248 -21.72 23.45 -3.66
CA VAL A 248 -22.17 22.08 -3.94
C VAL A 248 -23.62 22.07 -4.42
N LYS A 249 -24.54 22.82 -3.78
CA LYS A 249 -25.94 22.94 -4.21
C LYS A 249 -26.05 23.45 -5.65
N ILE A 250 -25.29 24.48 -6.01
CA ILE A 250 -25.32 25.06 -7.37
C ILE A 250 -24.67 24.10 -8.38
N LYS A 251 -23.58 23.43 -8.02
CA LYS A 251 -22.92 22.43 -8.88
C LYS A 251 -23.84 21.25 -9.20
N VAL A 252 -24.46 20.65 -8.19
CA VAL A 252 -25.44 19.55 -8.36
C VAL A 252 -26.65 20.04 -9.18
N GLY A 253 -27.14 21.25 -8.89
CA GLY A 253 -28.22 21.86 -9.68
C GLY A 253 -27.84 22.09 -11.15
N ALA A 254 -26.59 22.47 -11.45
CA ALA A 254 -26.10 22.64 -12.80
C ALA A 254 -25.96 21.29 -13.53
N GLU A 255 -25.51 20.24 -12.84
CA GLU A 255 -25.46 18.85 -13.35
C GLU A 255 -26.87 18.35 -13.71
N HIS A 256 -27.85 18.57 -12.84
CA HIS A 256 -29.24 18.19 -13.11
C HIS A 256 -29.86 19.01 -14.26
N THR A 257 -29.47 20.28 -14.37
CA THR A 257 -29.92 21.17 -15.47
C THR A 257 -29.39 20.68 -16.82
N ILE A 258 -28.11 20.27 -16.91
CA ILE A 258 -27.53 19.77 -18.16
C ILE A 258 -28.10 18.40 -18.55
N GLU A 259 -28.37 17.53 -17.57
CA GLU A 259 -29.05 16.25 -17.82
C GLU A 259 -30.45 16.47 -18.39
N LYS A 260 -31.23 17.37 -17.78
CA LYS A 260 -32.55 17.74 -18.28
C LYS A 260 -32.49 18.37 -19.67
N LEU A 261 -31.52 19.26 -19.93
CA LEU A 261 -31.29 19.82 -21.26
C LEU A 261 -31.03 18.73 -22.30
N ASN A 262 -30.23 17.71 -21.99
CA ASN A 262 -29.95 16.60 -22.90
C ASN A 262 -31.20 15.73 -23.16
N GLN A 263 -32.03 15.49 -22.14
CA GLN A 263 -33.31 14.79 -22.29
C GLN A 263 -34.28 15.58 -23.18
N LEU A 264 -34.40 16.89 -22.96
CA LEU A 264 -35.19 17.78 -23.80
C LEU A 264 -34.64 17.80 -25.23
N ARG A 265 -33.34 17.92 -25.44
CA ARG A 265 -32.74 17.89 -26.79
C ARG A 265 -33.13 16.63 -27.57
N THR A 266 -33.10 15.47 -26.91
CA THR A 266 -33.53 14.20 -27.52
C THR A 266 -35.02 14.20 -27.86
N SER A 267 -35.84 14.75 -26.97
CA SER A 267 -37.30 14.83 -27.16
C SER A 267 -37.68 15.87 -28.24
N GLU A 268 -36.86 16.90 -28.42
CA GLU A 268 -37.04 17.96 -29.42
C GLU A 268 -36.76 17.41 -30.82
N GLU A 269 -35.69 16.64 -30.98
CA GLU A 269 -35.37 15.93 -32.23
C GLU A 269 -36.51 14.97 -32.64
N GLN A 270 -37.12 14.29 -31.66
CA GLN A 270 -38.27 13.41 -31.90
C GLN A 270 -39.51 14.21 -32.32
N LEU A 271 -39.82 15.30 -31.63
CA LEU A 271 -40.94 16.19 -31.94
C LEU A 271 -40.78 16.88 -33.29
N ASP A 272 -39.58 17.32 -33.67
CA ASP A 272 -39.30 17.87 -35.00
C ASP A 272 -39.53 16.82 -36.10
N GLY A 273 -39.05 15.59 -35.87
CA GLY A 273 -39.31 14.46 -36.77
C GLY A 273 -40.81 14.19 -36.97
N ILE A 274 -41.58 14.17 -35.88
CA ILE A 274 -43.04 14.00 -35.92
C ILE A 274 -43.71 15.18 -36.63
N LEU A 275 -43.30 16.42 -36.34
CA LEU A 275 -43.81 17.62 -37.00
C LEU A 275 -43.59 17.56 -38.51
N LYS A 276 -42.44 17.08 -38.95
CA LYS A 276 -42.09 16.96 -40.37
C LYS A 276 -43.03 15.99 -41.10
N VAL A 277 -43.21 14.79 -40.55
CA VAL A 277 -44.12 13.77 -41.09
C VAL A 277 -45.56 14.29 -41.11
N ARG A 278 -46.05 14.87 -40.00
CA ARG A 278 -47.43 15.39 -39.94
C ARG A 278 -47.67 16.60 -40.84
N LYS A 279 -46.65 17.42 -41.11
CA LYS A 279 -46.72 18.50 -42.11
C LYS A 279 -46.85 17.93 -43.53
N GLU A 280 -46.13 16.86 -43.86
CA GLU A 280 -46.23 16.16 -45.14
C GLU A 280 -47.59 15.47 -45.32
N ASP A 281 -48.13 14.86 -44.25
CA ASP A 281 -49.47 14.25 -44.24
C ASP A 281 -50.58 15.28 -44.46
N LEU A 282 -50.47 16.45 -43.82
CA LEU A 282 -51.42 17.55 -44.00
C LEU A 282 -51.38 18.11 -45.43
N ALA A 283 -50.18 18.20 -46.03
CA ALA A 283 -50.02 18.64 -47.42
C ALA A 283 -50.61 17.65 -48.44
N SER A 284 -50.70 16.37 -48.08
CA SER A 284 -51.20 15.30 -48.95
C SER A 284 -52.73 15.10 -48.85
N ASN A 285 -53.38 15.55 -47.77
CA ASN A 285 -54.79 15.29 -47.47
C ASN A 285 -55.69 16.55 -47.45
N ILE A 286 -55.43 17.51 -48.35
CA ILE A 286 -56.07 18.85 -48.37
C ILE A 286 -57.61 18.83 -48.53
N GLN A 287 -58.20 17.72 -48.99
CA GLN A 287 -59.66 17.60 -49.23
C GLN A 287 -60.37 16.51 -48.40
N SER A 288 -59.73 15.92 -47.38
CA SER A 288 -60.38 14.90 -46.55
C SER A 288 -61.16 15.50 -45.37
N ASP A 289 -62.18 14.77 -44.90
CA ASP A 289 -62.92 15.13 -43.68
C ASP A 289 -62.02 15.12 -42.42
N GLU A 290 -60.87 14.45 -42.49
CA GLU A 290 -59.85 14.36 -41.42
C GLU A 290 -58.90 15.56 -41.37
N PHE A 291 -58.90 16.43 -42.39
CA PHE A 291 -58.00 17.60 -42.50
C PHE A 291 -58.09 18.53 -41.28
N THR A 292 -59.30 18.78 -40.78
CA THR A 292 -59.53 19.67 -39.63
C THR A 292 -58.95 19.10 -38.33
N ALA A 293 -58.98 17.78 -38.16
CA ALA A 293 -58.42 17.09 -37.00
C ALA A 293 -56.89 17.11 -37.03
N LEU A 294 -56.29 16.81 -38.19
CA LEU A 294 -54.85 16.91 -38.44
C LEU A 294 -54.32 18.34 -38.22
N GLN A 295 -55.08 19.36 -38.60
CA GLN A 295 -54.71 20.76 -38.39
C GLN A 295 -54.70 21.13 -36.90
N TYR A 296 -55.66 20.64 -36.12
CA TYR A 296 -55.70 20.87 -34.67
C TYR A 296 -54.54 20.15 -33.95
N GLU A 297 -54.27 18.90 -34.33
CA GLU A 297 -53.14 18.11 -33.80
C GLU A 297 -51.80 18.80 -34.11
N LEU A 298 -51.58 19.25 -35.35
CA LEU A 298 -50.35 19.94 -35.74
C LEU A 298 -50.16 21.27 -35.00
N LYS A 299 -51.26 22.02 -34.76
CA LYS A 299 -51.20 23.25 -33.97
C LYS A 299 -50.84 22.98 -32.50
N SER A 300 -51.42 21.95 -31.90
CA SER A 300 -51.09 21.53 -30.53
C SER A 300 -49.63 21.09 -30.43
N LEU A 301 -49.15 20.32 -31.40
CA LEU A 301 -47.79 19.76 -31.44
C LEU A 301 -46.75 20.86 -31.71
N SER A 302 -47.09 21.85 -32.54
CA SER A 302 -46.27 23.04 -32.75
C SER A 302 -46.21 23.93 -31.50
N GLY A 303 -47.31 24.02 -30.74
CA GLY A 303 -47.32 24.71 -29.44
C GLY A 303 -46.38 24.05 -28.44
N ALA A 304 -46.51 22.73 -28.25
CA ALA A 304 -45.64 21.96 -27.37
C ALA A 304 -44.15 22.04 -27.76
N TYR A 305 -43.85 22.05 -29.06
CA TYR A 305 -42.49 22.25 -29.57
C TYR A 305 -41.95 23.65 -29.22
N VAL A 306 -42.76 24.70 -29.38
CA VAL A 306 -42.36 26.08 -29.03
C VAL A 306 -42.11 26.21 -27.53
N ASP A 307 -43.00 25.68 -26.69
CA ASP A 307 -42.84 25.68 -25.22
C ASP A 307 -41.57 24.95 -24.80
N MET A 308 -41.28 23.83 -25.46
CA MET A 308 -40.07 23.05 -25.24
C MET A 308 -38.79 23.80 -25.61
N VAL A 309 -38.77 24.46 -26.77
CA VAL A 309 -37.62 25.28 -27.20
C VAL A 309 -37.42 26.46 -26.23
N HIS A 310 -38.51 27.08 -25.75
CA HIS A 310 -38.42 28.14 -24.74
C HIS A 310 -37.83 27.62 -23.43
N LEU A 311 -38.31 26.47 -22.92
CA LEU A 311 -37.76 25.85 -21.72
C LEU A 311 -36.28 25.48 -21.88
N MET A 312 -35.89 24.98 -23.06
CA MET A 312 -34.48 24.69 -23.35
C MET A 312 -33.63 25.96 -23.35
N ALA A 313 -34.11 27.07 -23.90
CA ALA A 313 -33.40 28.34 -23.88
C ALA A 313 -33.23 28.87 -22.45
N GLU A 314 -34.28 28.79 -21.63
CA GLU A 314 -34.25 29.20 -20.21
C GLU A 314 -33.26 28.35 -19.40
N LEU A 315 -33.30 27.02 -19.56
CA LEU A 315 -32.36 26.12 -18.89
C LEU A 315 -30.91 26.32 -19.35
N ASP A 316 -30.69 26.62 -20.64
CA ASP A 316 -29.35 26.90 -21.17
C ASP A 316 -28.78 28.22 -20.64
N GLU A 317 -29.60 29.27 -20.53
CA GLU A 317 -29.22 30.53 -19.87
C GLU A 317 -28.91 30.31 -18.38
N ARG A 318 -29.76 29.54 -17.68
CA ARG A 318 -29.55 29.17 -16.28
C ARG A 318 -28.25 28.40 -16.08
N TYR A 319 -27.99 27.40 -16.91
CA TYR A 319 -26.77 26.60 -16.86
C TYR A 319 -25.52 27.48 -17.07
N LYS A 320 -25.55 28.39 -18.06
CA LYS A 320 -24.45 29.34 -18.30
C LYS A 320 -24.21 30.28 -17.11
N TYR A 321 -25.29 30.74 -16.47
CA TYR A 321 -25.19 31.57 -15.27
C TYR A 321 -24.54 30.80 -14.11
N ASP A 322 -25.06 29.59 -13.81
CA ASP A 322 -24.54 28.74 -12.74
C ASP A 322 -23.05 28.41 -12.97
N LEU A 323 -22.63 28.07 -14.20
CA LEU A 323 -21.22 27.85 -14.54
C LEU A 323 -20.33 29.08 -14.33
N LYS A 324 -20.82 30.27 -14.70
CA LYS A 324 -20.06 31.51 -14.51
C LYS A 324 -19.88 31.82 -13.02
N LEU A 325 -20.93 31.58 -12.24
CA LEU A 325 -20.91 31.78 -10.80
C LEU A 325 -19.92 30.83 -10.11
N LEU A 326 -19.96 29.54 -10.46
CA LEU A 326 -19.00 28.53 -9.99
C LEU A 326 -17.56 28.89 -10.38
N SER A 327 -17.32 29.26 -11.63
CA SER A 327 -15.97 29.64 -12.12
C SER A 327 -15.41 30.85 -11.39
N THR A 328 -16.26 31.86 -11.12
CA THR A 328 -15.82 33.07 -10.41
C THR A 328 -15.41 32.74 -8.97
N PHE A 329 -16.21 31.91 -8.30
CA PHE A 329 -15.90 31.46 -6.94
C PHE A 329 -14.63 30.60 -6.87
N GLU A 330 -14.44 29.70 -7.85
CA GLU A 330 -13.23 28.87 -7.92
C GLU A 330 -11.95 29.70 -8.14
N GLU A 331 -12.01 30.74 -8.96
CA GLU A 331 -10.84 31.59 -9.23
C GLU A 331 -10.44 32.44 -8.02
N GLU A 332 -11.41 32.85 -7.19
CA GLU A 332 -11.20 33.75 -6.06
C GLU A 332 -10.28 33.15 -4.98
N TYR A 333 -10.50 31.89 -4.60
CA TYR A 333 -9.84 31.28 -3.43
C TYR A 333 -8.70 30.31 -3.80
N LYS A 334 -8.56 29.94 -5.07
CA LYS A 334 -7.65 28.88 -5.50
C LYS A 334 -6.18 29.17 -5.23
N ALA A 335 -5.73 30.40 -5.47
CA ALA A 335 -4.32 30.77 -5.28
C ALA A 335 -3.92 30.72 -3.80
N GLU A 336 -4.74 31.32 -2.93
CA GLU A 336 -4.53 31.34 -1.48
C GLU A 336 -4.58 29.92 -0.90
N PHE A 337 -5.60 29.12 -1.25
CA PHE A 337 -5.69 27.73 -0.83
C PHE A 337 -4.44 26.93 -1.22
N SER A 338 -4.00 27.05 -2.47
CA SER A 338 -2.87 26.27 -2.99
C SER A 338 -1.57 26.58 -2.25
N GLU A 339 -1.37 27.83 -1.85
CA GLU A 339 -0.18 28.24 -1.09
C GLU A 339 -0.18 27.68 0.34
N ILE A 340 -1.30 27.82 1.05
CA ILE A 340 -1.45 27.35 2.43
C ILE A 340 -1.36 25.82 2.47
N PHE A 341 -2.12 25.13 1.61
CA PHE A 341 -2.15 23.66 1.55
C PHE A 341 -0.77 23.07 1.26
N ARG A 342 -0.04 23.64 0.29
CA ARG A 342 1.32 23.19 -0.05
C ARG A 342 2.27 23.33 1.13
N THR A 343 2.14 24.42 1.89
CA THR A 343 3.01 24.68 3.05
C THR A 343 2.76 23.66 4.15
N GLU A 344 1.50 23.39 4.49
CA GLU A 344 1.14 22.38 5.50
C GLU A 344 1.50 20.96 5.06
N ALA A 345 1.24 20.60 3.80
CA ALA A 345 1.56 19.29 3.25
C ALA A 345 3.04 18.91 3.39
N LEU A 346 3.96 19.87 3.28
CA LEU A 346 5.39 19.59 3.44
C LEU A 346 5.76 19.06 4.83
N PHE A 347 5.04 19.47 5.88
CA PHE A 347 5.28 18.99 7.24
C PHE A 347 4.83 17.52 7.37
N TYR A 348 3.60 17.21 6.97
CA TYR A 348 3.02 15.88 7.12
C TYR A 348 3.66 14.83 6.22
N LYS A 349 4.16 15.21 5.04
CA LYS A 349 4.83 14.29 4.10
C LYS A 349 5.96 13.50 4.76
N LYS A 350 6.76 14.15 5.61
CA LYS A 350 7.90 13.52 6.28
C LYS A 350 7.45 12.51 7.33
N ASP A 351 6.41 12.85 8.09
CA ASP A 351 5.89 11.97 9.15
C ASP A 351 5.19 10.74 8.57
N LEU A 352 4.41 10.92 7.48
CA LEU A 352 3.80 9.82 6.73
C LEU A 352 4.86 8.83 6.22
N LEU A 353 5.90 9.35 5.57
CA LEU A 353 7.01 8.52 5.08
C LEU A 353 7.74 7.81 6.21
N LYS A 354 7.93 8.46 7.37
CA LYS A 354 8.58 7.82 8.51
C LYS A 354 7.80 6.61 9.02
N VAL A 355 6.47 6.73 9.11
CA VAL A 355 5.59 5.62 9.52
C VAL A 355 5.62 4.50 8.48
N LEU A 356 5.47 4.83 7.20
CA LEU A 356 5.53 3.85 6.11
C LEU A 356 6.86 3.11 6.06
N ASN A 357 7.98 3.82 6.22
CA ASN A 357 9.31 3.21 6.21
C ASN A 357 9.52 2.23 7.37
N ALA A 358 8.95 2.53 8.53
CA ALA A 358 8.99 1.67 9.71
C ALA A 358 8.07 0.44 9.54
N GLN A 359 6.86 0.61 9.01
CA GLN A 359 5.95 -0.49 8.67
C GLN A 359 6.56 -1.43 7.63
N ALA A 360 7.16 -0.87 6.58
CA ALA A 360 7.84 -1.64 5.53
C ALA A 360 8.99 -2.48 6.10
N TYR A 361 9.84 -1.88 6.95
CA TYR A 361 10.90 -2.59 7.65
C TYR A 361 10.36 -3.73 8.52
N LEU A 362 9.29 -3.46 9.27
CA LEU A 362 8.71 -4.43 10.18
C LEU A 362 8.12 -5.62 9.43
N LEU A 363 7.33 -5.37 8.39
CA LEU A 363 6.75 -6.41 7.54
C LEU A 363 7.84 -7.25 6.90
N ASP A 364 8.84 -6.61 6.29
CA ASP A 364 9.98 -7.28 5.66
C ASP A 364 10.72 -8.20 6.65
N SER A 365 11.04 -7.67 7.83
CA SER A 365 11.75 -8.42 8.87
C SER A 365 10.95 -9.64 9.36
N GLN A 366 9.65 -9.47 9.65
CA GLN A 366 8.81 -10.56 10.16
C GLN A 366 8.58 -11.63 9.08
N LEU A 367 8.30 -11.21 7.84
CA LEU A 367 8.11 -12.10 6.70
C LEU A 367 9.33 -13.01 6.49
N TRP A 368 10.54 -12.44 6.47
CA TRP A 368 11.75 -13.24 6.31
C TRP A 368 12.10 -14.09 7.54
N GLN A 369 11.74 -13.68 8.75
CA GLN A 369 11.89 -14.51 9.94
C GLN A 369 11.06 -15.80 9.84
N GLU A 370 9.82 -15.72 9.39
CA GLU A 370 8.97 -16.91 9.19
C GLU A 370 9.39 -17.72 7.95
N ALA A 371 9.77 -17.05 6.85
CA ALA A 371 10.29 -17.72 5.66
C ALA A 371 11.56 -18.55 5.95
N LYS A 372 12.41 -18.07 6.86
CA LYS A 372 13.59 -18.80 7.37
C LYS A 372 13.23 -20.02 8.22
N LYS A 373 12.01 -20.16 8.73
CA LYS A 373 11.57 -21.35 9.46
C LYS A 373 10.97 -22.39 8.50
N SER A 374 10.27 -21.94 7.45
CA SER A 374 9.65 -22.80 6.43
C SER A 374 10.64 -23.75 5.75
N LYS A 375 10.27 -25.03 5.66
CA LYS A 375 11.04 -26.04 4.91
C LYS A 375 10.80 -25.92 3.41
N ALA A 376 9.60 -25.55 2.99
CA ALA A 376 9.23 -25.39 1.59
C ALA A 376 10.02 -24.24 0.95
N VAL A 377 10.10 -23.09 1.62
CA VAL A 377 10.93 -21.97 1.14
C VAL A 377 12.40 -22.34 1.08
N LYS A 378 12.95 -23.02 2.10
CA LYS A 378 14.34 -23.48 2.05
C LYS A 378 14.61 -24.42 0.88
N ALA A 379 13.69 -25.34 0.59
CA ALA A 379 13.80 -26.25 -0.55
C ALA A 379 13.77 -25.47 -1.87
N HIS A 380 12.78 -24.60 -2.05
CA HIS A 380 12.64 -23.77 -3.25
C HIS A 380 13.89 -22.95 -3.57
N PHE A 381 14.48 -22.30 -2.56
CA PHE A 381 15.71 -21.51 -2.73
C PHE A 381 16.94 -22.38 -3.01
N LYS A 382 16.99 -23.59 -2.44
CA LYS A 382 18.07 -24.56 -2.71
C LYS A 382 17.99 -25.09 -4.13
N ASP A 383 16.80 -25.42 -4.61
CA ASP A 383 16.56 -25.93 -5.96
C ASP A 383 16.85 -24.84 -7.01
N SER A 384 16.56 -23.58 -6.66
CA SER A 384 16.87 -22.39 -7.47
C SER A 384 18.36 -21.99 -7.45
N SER A 385 19.25 -22.78 -6.81
CA SER A 385 20.69 -22.49 -6.67
C SER A 385 21.00 -21.11 -6.07
N VAL A 386 20.10 -20.56 -5.25
CA VAL A 386 20.30 -19.25 -4.61
C VAL A 386 21.33 -19.39 -3.51
N SER A 387 22.54 -18.90 -3.74
CA SER A 387 23.60 -18.85 -2.74
C SER A 387 23.47 -17.57 -1.90
N GLY A 388 23.17 -17.70 -0.61
CA GLY A 388 23.09 -16.56 0.29
C GLY A 388 22.13 -16.75 1.47
N GLU A 389 21.95 -15.68 2.24
CA GLU A 389 20.96 -15.63 3.31
C GLU A 389 19.56 -15.34 2.75
N LEU A 390 18.53 -15.98 3.29
CA LEU A 390 17.13 -15.69 2.95
C LEU A 390 16.72 -14.30 3.49
N ASN A 391 16.85 -13.28 2.65
CA ASN A 391 16.44 -11.90 2.94
C ASN A 391 16.13 -11.18 1.61
N THR A 392 15.54 -9.98 1.71
CA THR A 392 15.14 -9.17 0.55
C THR A 392 16.30 -8.87 -0.38
N LYS A 393 17.50 -8.57 0.14
CA LYS A 393 18.67 -8.29 -0.71
C LYS A 393 19.03 -9.49 -1.58
N THR A 394 19.14 -10.68 -0.99
CA THR A 394 19.50 -11.90 -1.72
C THR A 394 18.40 -12.29 -2.70
N TYR A 395 17.14 -12.15 -2.29
CA TYR A 395 16.00 -12.47 -3.15
C TYR A 395 15.91 -11.51 -4.35
N LEU A 396 16.10 -10.21 -4.13
CA LEU A 396 16.16 -9.21 -5.19
C LEU A 396 17.34 -9.45 -6.12
N LYS A 397 18.51 -9.80 -5.57
CA LYS A 397 19.67 -10.16 -6.39
C LYS A 397 19.34 -11.31 -7.35
N TYR A 398 18.75 -12.38 -6.83
CA TYR A 398 18.36 -13.52 -7.65
C TYR A 398 17.33 -13.14 -8.73
N TYR A 399 16.33 -12.33 -8.35
CA TYR A 399 15.34 -11.81 -9.28
C TYR A 399 16.01 -11.01 -10.40
N LEU A 400 16.97 -10.13 -10.08
CA LEU A 400 17.73 -9.35 -11.06
C LEU A 400 18.67 -10.20 -11.91
N ASP A 401 19.32 -11.21 -11.34
CA ASP A 401 20.20 -12.14 -12.06
C ASP A 401 19.42 -12.96 -13.12
N SER A 402 18.11 -13.14 -12.94
CA SER A 402 17.23 -13.77 -13.94
C SER A 402 16.78 -12.85 -15.08
N LEU A 403 17.07 -11.54 -14.99
CA LEU A 403 16.64 -10.52 -15.95
C LEU A 403 17.81 -10.07 -16.84
N ASP A 404 17.52 -9.88 -18.13
CA ASP A 404 18.49 -9.40 -19.11
C ASP A 404 18.71 -7.88 -18.94
N SER A 405 19.91 -7.48 -18.49
CA SER A 405 20.25 -6.07 -18.23
C SER A 405 20.17 -5.21 -19.48
N ASP A 406 20.34 -5.79 -20.66
CA ASP A 406 20.37 -5.06 -21.93
C ASP A 406 18.96 -4.76 -22.47
N LYS A 407 17.91 -5.31 -21.82
CA LYS A 407 16.48 -5.07 -22.11
C LYS A 407 15.74 -4.41 -20.93
N ALA A 408 16.47 -3.76 -20.04
CA ALA A 408 15.90 -3.17 -18.82
C ALA A 408 14.84 -2.11 -19.13
N THR A 409 13.60 -2.40 -18.75
CA THR A 409 12.52 -1.40 -18.70
C THR A 409 12.78 -0.40 -17.57
N ASP A 410 12.05 0.71 -17.55
CA ASP A 410 12.17 1.68 -16.43
C ASP A 410 11.84 1.06 -15.07
N GLU A 411 11.07 -0.03 -15.05
CA GLU A 411 10.79 -0.81 -13.85
C GLU A 411 11.99 -1.62 -13.40
N THR A 412 12.69 -2.28 -14.33
CA THR A 412 13.93 -3.01 -14.05
C THR A 412 15.01 -2.06 -13.51
N LYS A 413 15.11 -0.83 -14.04
CA LYS A 413 16.02 0.20 -13.50
C LYS A 413 15.71 0.57 -12.05
N LYS A 414 14.43 0.66 -11.67
CA LYS A 414 14.02 0.91 -10.27
C LYS A 414 14.43 -0.24 -9.35
N LEU A 415 14.37 -1.48 -9.83
CA LEU A 415 14.82 -2.64 -9.04
C LEU A 415 16.34 -2.65 -8.84
N PHE A 416 17.13 -2.25 -9.85
CA PHE A 416 18.57 -2.04 -9.67
C PHE A 416 18.87 -0.94 -8.65
N ALA A 417 18.16 0.20 -8.73
CA ALA A 417 18.29 1.27 -7.73
C ALA A 417 17.90 0.82 -6.31
N LEU A 418 16.86 -0.01 -6.19
CA LEU A 418 16.49 -0.64 -4.93
C LEU A 418 17.59 -1.58 -4.42
N TYR A 419 18.23 -2.35 -5.30
CA TYR A 419 19.33 -3.23 -4.92
C TYR A 419 20.54 -2.46 -4.39
N ASP A 420 20.92 -1.36 -5.06
CA ASP A 420 21.99 -0.46 -4.60
C ASP A 420 21.64 0.18 -3.25
N TYR A 421 20.37 0.59 -3.08
CA TYR A 421 19.87 1.09 -1.80
C TYR A 421 20.00 0.03 -0.69
N LEU A 422 19.54 -1.20 -0.93
CA LEU A 422 19.63 -2.29 0.04
C LEU A 422 21.08 -2.63 0.39
N ILE A 423 22.02 -2.56 -0.56
CA ILE A 423 23.45 -2.69 -0.30
C ILE A 423 23.94 -1.54 0.59
N SER A 424 23.52 -0.30 0.33
CA SER A 424 23.96 0.86 1.10
C SER A 424 23.46 0.86 2.55
N VAL A 425 22.27 0.31 2.79
CA VAL A 425 21.64 0.26 4.12
C VAL A 425 22.05 -0.99 4.89
N GLN A 426 22.27 -2.13 4.22
CA GLN A 426 22.67 -3.36 4.88
C GLN A 426 24.18 -3.39 5.14
N LYS A 427 24.55 -2.97 6.36
CA LYS A 427 25.93 -3.07 6.85
C LYS A 427 26.26 -4.51 7.24
N ASP A 428 27.36 -5.00 6.70
CA ASP A 428 27.96 -6.27 7.09
C ASP A 428 28.98 -6.04 8.21
N TYR A 429 29.00 -6.92 9.20
CA TYR A 429 29.79 -6.75 10.41
C TYR A 429 30.78 -7.89 10.69
N ILE A 430 31.87 -7.52 11.35
CA ILE A 430 32.78 -8.41 12.06
C ILE A 430 32.44 -8.32 13.55
N LEU A 431 32.02 -9.45 14.12
CA LEU A 431 31.68 -9.55 15.54
C LEU A 431 32.85 -10.18 16.32
N ILE A 432 33.29 -9.50 17.38
CA ILE A 432 34.37 -9.95 18.27
C ILE A 432 33.77 -10.28 19.63
N VAL A 433 33.92 -11.52 20.09
CA VAL A 433 33.43 -12.00 21.39
C VAL A 433 34.59 -12.64 22.15
N VAL A 434 35.13 -11.92 23.13
CA VAL A 434 36.33 -12.33 23.87
C VAL A 434 36.16 -12.07 25.36
N ASN A 435 36.93 -12.74 26.20
CA ASN A 435 36.79 -12.67 27.65
C ASN A 435 37.29 -11.34 28.26
N SER A 436 38.23 -10.68 27.59
CA SER A 436 38.92 -9.48 28.06
C SER A 436 38.53 -8.24 27.27
N ALA A 437 38.14 -7.17 27.96
CA ALA A 437 37.86 -5.87 27.32
C ALA A 437 39.10 -5.28 26.63
N LEU A 438 40.30 -5.54 27.16
CA LEU A 438 41.56 -5.05 26.59
C LEU A 438 41.83 -5.74 25.25
N ASP A 439 41.69 -7.07 25.21
CA ASP A 439 41.88 -7.85 23.98
C ASP A 439 40.84 -7.47 22.92
N ALA A 440 39.59 -7.25 23.34
CA ALA A 440 38.52 -6.77 22.47
C ALA A 440 38.87 -5.45 21.78
N MET A 441 39.39 -4.47 22.54
CA MET A 441 39.82 -3.17 22.03
C MET A 441 41.03 -3.29 21.10
N GLU A 442 41.99 -4.14 21.46
CA GLU A 442 43.18 -4.38 20.63
C GLU A 442 42.81 -5.01 19.28
N TYR A 443 42.04 -6.10 19.28
CA TYR A 443 41.58 -6.74 18.05
C TYR A 443 40.78 -5.76 17.19
N GLU A 444 39.87 -5.00 17.79
CA GLU A 444 39.08 -3.98 17.08
C GLU A 444 39.96 -2.92 16.42
N SER A 445 40.96 -2.38 17.12
CA SER A 445 41.88 -1.37 16.59
C SER A 445 42.69 -1.89 15.40
N TYR A 446 43.25 -3.10 15.52
CA TYR A 446 44.03 -3.70 14.43
C TYR A 446 43.18 -4.01 13.20
N ILE A 447 41.94 -4.49 13.39
CA ILE A 447 41.04 -4.79 12.27
C ILE A 447 40.55 -3.49 11.61
N LYS A 448 40.27 -2.43 12.38
CA LYS A 448 39.93 -1.09 11.84
C LYS A 448 41.04 -0.53 10.94
N ASN A 449 42.29 -0.73 11.32
CA ASN A 449 43.45 -0.28 10.54
C ASN A 449 43.55 -0.95 9.16
N LEU A 450 42.91 -2.10 8.95
CA LEU A 450 42.88 -2.77 7.65
C LEU A 450 41.96 -2.09 6.62
N LYS A 451 41.15 -1.10 7.03
CA LYS A 451 40.18 -0.39 6.17
C LYS A 451 39.30 -1.36 5.36
N LEU A 452 38.80 -2.40 6.03
CA LEU A 452 37.86 -3.34 5.43
C LEU A 452 36.51 -2.64 5.20
N THR A 453 35.72 -3.15 4.25
CA THR A 453 34.37 -2.64 3.96
C THR A 453 33.33 -3.01 5.03
N LEU A 454 33.70 -3.84 6.01
CA LEU A 454 32.83 -4.30 7.08
C LEU A 454 33.00 -3.45 8.35
N ASP A 455 31.89 -3.16 9.01
CA ASP A 455 31.87 -2.50 10.31
C ASP A 455 32.26 -3.50 11.42
N ILE A 456 32.82 -3.03 12.53
CA ILE A 456 33.33 -3.90 13.60
C ILE A 456 32.57 -3.62 14.89
N LYS A 457 32.18 -4.69 15.59
CA LYS A 457 31.57 -4.61 16.90
C LYS A 457 32.20 -5.62 17.85
N SER A 458 32.58 -5.17 19.04
CA SER A 458 33.16 -6.02 20.08
C SER A 458 32.22 -6.14 21.29
N PHE A 459 32.21 -7.32 21.90
CA PHE A 459 31.49 -7.62 23.13
C PHE A 459 32.34 -8.51 24.02
N VAL A 460 32.20 -8.28 25.32
CA VAL A 460 32.75 -9.15 26.36
C VAL A 460 31.65 -10.02 26.96
N ASP A 461 30.46 -9.45 27.10
CA ASP A 461 29.25 -10.16 27.53
C ASP A 461 28.61 -10.93 26.36
N GLU A 462 28.45 -12.23 26.55
CA GLU A 462 27.96 -13.14 25.50
C GLU A 462 26.49 -12.91 25.18
N LYS A 463 25.68 -12.51 26.18
CA LYS A 463 24.25 -12.25 26.00
C LYS A 463 24.03 -11.05 25.11
N SER A 464 24.74 -9.95 25.38
CA SER A 464 24.72 -8.73 24.58
C SER A 464 25.20 -8.99 23.15
N ALA A 465 26.24 -9.84 22.98
CA ALA A 465 26.73 -10.21 21.67
C ALA A 465 25.67 -10.93 20.82
N ILE A 466 24.96 -11.90 21.40
CA ILE A 466 23.90 -12.65 20.69
C ILE A 466 22.73 -11.73 20.36
N LYS A 467 22.26 -10.97 21.35
CA LYS A 467 21.17 -10.00 21.19
C LYS A 467 21.42 -9.01 20.07
N TRP A 468 22.65 -8.50 19.99
CA TRP A 468 23.06 -7.61 18.92
C TRP A 468 23.18 -8.35 17.58
N ALA A 469 23.73 -9.57 17.57
CA ALA A 469 23.90 -10.37 16.36
C ALA A 469 22.58 -10.80 15.70
N ILE A 470 21.48 -10.93 16.46
CA ILE A 470 20.15 -11.27 15.91
C ILE A 470 19.69 -10.22 14.87
N ASN A 471 20.00 -8.96 15.11
CA ASN A 471 19.52 -7.83 14.30
C ASN A 471 20.55 -7.32 13.28
N ASN A 472 21.75 -7.92 13.22
CA ASN A 472 22.86 -7.41 12.41
C ASN A 472 23.48 -8.49 11.53
N SER A 473 23.96 -8.10 10.34
CA SER A 473 24.54 -9.06 9.40
C SER A 473 25.98 -9.41 9.73
N VAL A 474 26.21 -10.43 10.57
CA VAL A 474 27.56 -10.83 10.97
C VAL A 474 28.16 -11.78 9.93
N LYS A 475 29.19 -11.32 9.19
CA LYS A 475 29.90 -12.15 8.20
C LYS A 475 31.06 -12.93 8.79
N VAL A 476 31.71 -12.36 9.79
CA VAL A 476 32.86 -12.96 10.49
C VAL A 476 32.61 -12.90 11.98
N LEU A 477 32.76 -14.03 12.66
CA LEU A 477 32.67 -14.14 14.10
C LEU A 477 34.04 -14.55 14.65
N ILE A 478 34.64 -13.67 15.45
CA ILE A 478 35.85 -13.95 16.22
C ILE A 478 35.40 -14.31 17.62
N VAL A 479 35.78 -15.50 18.09
CA VAL A 479 35.37 -15.98 19.40
C VAL A 479 36.51 -16.69 20.10
N GLU A 480 36.64 -16.49 21.41
CA GLU A 480 37.57 -17.25 22.26
C GLU A 480 36.98 -18.58 22.72
N ASP A 481 37.85 -19.56 22.96
CA ASP A 481 37.46 -20.87 23.46
C ASP A 481 36.84 -20.84 24.87
N ARG A 482 37.28 -19.88 25.70
CA ARG A 482 36.76 -19.60 27.04
C ARG A 482 36.25 -18.16 27.12
N LEU A 483 34.93 -18.02 27.21
CA LEU A 483 34.27 -16.74 27.44
C LEU A 483 34.00 -16.56 28.95
N GLN A 484 33.43 -15.43 29.37
CA GLN A 484 33.23 -15.09 30.78
C GLN A 484 32.33 -16.09 31.52
N ASN A 485 31.20 -16.43 30.92
CA ASN A 485 30.11 -17.16 31.56
C ASN A 485 29.84 -18.51 30.90
N VAL A 486 30.20 -18.67 29.63
CA VAL A 486 29.90 -19.87 28.84
C VAL A 486 31.11 -20.38 28.06
N THR A 487 31.10 -21.67 27.75
CA THR A 487 32.06 -22.24 26.80
C THR A 487 31.68 -21.86 25.37
N VAL A 488 32.67 -21.81 24.48
CA VAL A 488 32.43 -21.53 23.05
C VAL A 488 31.43 -22.50 22.41
N GLU A 489 31.40 -23.75 22.86
CA GLU A 489 30.42 -24.76 22.41
C GLU A 489 28.98 -24.34 22.70
N LYS A 490 28.70 -23.92 23.94
CA LYS A 490 27.38 -23.44 24.34
C LYS A 490 27.04 -22.15 23.61
N PHE A 491 27.99 -21.22 23.52
CA PHE A 491 27.81 -19.96 22.80
C PHE A 491 27.44 -20.19 21.33
N LEU A 492 28.21 -20.99 20.60
CA LEU A 492 27.96 -21.27 19.18
C LEU A 492 26.66 -22.04 18.96
N HIS A 493 26.24 -22.87 19.92
CA HIS A 493 24.94 -23.54 19.87
C HIS A 493 23.79 -22.53 19.95
N VAL A 494 23.83 -21.62 20.93
CA VAL A 494 22.82 -20.56 21.08
C VAL A 494 22.87 -19.60 19.89
N TYR A 495 24.07 -19.22 19.44
CA TYR A 495 24.26 -18.38 18.27
C TYR A 495 23.60 -19.02 17.03
N LYS A 496 23.85 -20.29 16.75
CA LYS A 496 23.24 -21.00 15.62
C LYS A 496 21.72 -21.15 15.74
N LYS A 497 21.20 -21.24 16.97
CA LYS A 497 19.76 -21.36 17.24
C LYS A 497 19.03 -20.03 16.97
N HIS A 498 19.61 -18.91 17.36
CA HIS A 498 18.93 -17.60 17.37
C HIS A 498 19.37 -16.65 16.25
N VAL A 499 20.61 -16.77 15.78
CA VAL A 499 21.16 -15.95 14.70
C VAL A 499 21.03 -16.71 13.39
N SER A 500 20.28 -16.13 12.46
CA SER A 500 20.00 -16.76 11.16
C SER A 500 21.21 -16.83 10.23
N ILE A 501 22.19 -15.95 10.44
CA ILE A 501 23.37 -15.82 9.58
C ILE A 501 24.44 -16.74 10.11
N THR A 502 25.00 -17.57 9.22
CA THR A 502 26.15 -18.41 9.56
C THR A 502 27.43 -17.64 9.21
N PRO A 503 28.16 -17.10 10.19
CA PRO A 503 29.39 -16.38 9.92
C PRO A 503 30.53 -17.36 9.60
N LYS A 504 31.58 -16.84 8.96
CA LYS A 504 32.89 -17.49 8.98
C LYS A 504 33.48 -17.34 10.38
N ILE A 505 33.78 -18.46 11.04
CA ILE A 505 34.21 -18.48 12.45
C ILE A 505 35.73 -18.49 12.54
N VAL A 506 36.29 -17.51 13.25
CA VAL A 506 37.69 -17.45 13.67
C VAL A 506 37.73 -17.77 15.17
N LEU A 507 38.25 -18.95 15.52
CA LEU A 507 38.35 -19.40 16.90
C LEU A 507 39.75 -19.13 17.46
N LEU A 508 39.81 -18.50 18.64
CA LEU A 508 41.04 -18.28 19.39
C LEU A 508 41.12 -19.28 20.55
N GLY A 509 42.09 -20.20 20.52
CA GLY A 509 42.32 -21.20 21.56
C GLY A 509 42.12 -22.64 21.11
N GLU A 510 41.57 -23.48 21.98
CA GLU A 510 41.39 -24.90 21.71
C GLU A 510 40.13 -25.19 20.88
N LYS A 511 40.25 -26.14 19.96
CA LYS A 511 39.11 -26.58 19.14
C LYS A 511 38.06 -27.27 20.04
N PRO A 512 36.76 -27.01 19.85
CA PRO A 512 35.68 -27.73 20.53
C PRO A 512 35.79 -29.23 20.34
N LYS A 513 35.41 -30.01 21.36
CA LYS A 513 35.41 -31.48 21.30
C LYS A 513 34.31 -31.99 20.38
N ALA A 514 33.20 -31.25 20.28
CA ALA A 514 32.12 -31.53 19.33
C ALA A 514 32.43 -30.92 17.95
N ASN A 515 32.46 -31.74 16.89
CA ASN A 515 32.61 -31.30 15.49
C ASN A 515 31.31 -30.66 14.91
N SER A 516 30.47 -30.04 15.74
CA SER A 516 29.16 -29.52 15.33
C SER A 516 29.21 -28.19 14.57
N PHE A 517 30.39 -27.56 14.46
CA PHE A 517 30.57 -26.23 13.88
C PHE A 517 31.71 -26.19 12.86
N SER A 518 31.49 -25.47 11.75
CA SER A 518 32.51 -25.22 10.73
C SER A 518 33.38 -24.05 11.15
N ILE A 519 34.58 -24.34 11.66
CA ILE A 519 35.57 -23.33 12.06
C ILE A 519 36.41 -22.99 10.83
N SER A 520 36.32 -21.74 10.39
CA SER A 520 37.01 -21.26 9.18
C SER A 520 38.49 -20.97 9.43
N CYS A 521 38.86 -20.59 10.65
CA CYS A 521 40.24 -20.35 11.06
C CYS A 521 40.41 -20.68 12.55
N LEU A 522 41.48 -21.38 12.92
CA LEU A 522 41.84 -21.70 14.30
C LEU A 522 43.20 -21.05 14.60
N LEU A 523 43.23 -20.19 15.62
CA LEU A 523 44.43 -19.49 16.07
C LEU A 523 44.72 -19.83 17.53
N SER A 524 45.98 -19.72 17.94
CA SER A 524 46.36 -19.90 19.35
C SER A 524 45.69 -18.86 20.23
N ARG A 525 45.41 -19.18 21.51
CA ARG A 525 44.81 -18.22 22.46
C ARG A 525 45.62 -16.91 22.58
N ASN A 526 46.94 -17.01 22.52
CA ASN A 526 47.84 -15.86 22.59
C ASN A 526 48.23 -15.31 21.20
N ALA A 527 47.40 -15.55 20.18
CA ALA A 527 47.68 -15.03 18.85
C ALA A 527 47.66 -13.51 18.90
N SER A 528 48.73 -12.88 18.41
CA SER A 528 48.79 -11.41 18.38
C SER A 528 47.66 -10.84 17.53
N SER A 529 47.17 -9.66 17.91
CA SER A 529 46.09 -8.94 17.22
C SER A 529 46.40 -8.70 15.73
N LYS A 530 47.68 -8.57 15.38
CA LYS A 530 48.16 -8.50 13.99
C LYS A 530 47.88 -9.80 13.21
N VAL A 531 48.19 -10.95 13.80
CA VAL A 531 47.96 -12.27 13.17
C VAL A 531 46.47 -12.53 12.98
N VAL A 532 45.64 -12.16 13.96
CA VAL A 532 44.18 -12.25 13.84
C VAL A 532 43.68 -11.40 12.67
N ALA A 533 44.13 -10.15 12.58
CA ALA A 533 43.75 -9.23 11.51
C ALA A 533 44.18 -9.73 10.11
N GLU A 534 45.40 -10.24 9.96
CA GLU A 534 45.90 -10.80 8.69
C GLU A 534 45.09 -12.02 8.23
N ASN A 535 44.71 -12.90 9.16
CA ASN A 535 43.86 -14.06 8.85
C ASN A 535 42.45 -13.63 8.42
N ILE A 536 41.88 -12.61 9.05
CA ILE A 536 40.58 -12.05 8.63
C ILE A 536 40.66 -11.47 7.22
N LYS A 537 41.70 -10.70 6.92
CA LYS A 537 41.92 -10.17 5.58
C LYS A 537 41.97 -11.31 4.55
N THR A 538 42.76 -12.34 4.83
CA THR A 538 42.90 -13.52 3.96
C THR A 538 41.56 -14.23 3.75
N LEU A 539 40.77 -14.38 4.81
CA LEU A 539 39.47 -15.03 4.84
C LEU A 539 38.36 -14.24 4.12
N LEU A 540 38.50 -12.91 4.03
CA LEU A 540 37.61 -12.04 3.27
C LEU A 540 38.05 -11.90 1.80
N THR A 541 39.35 -11.95 1.51
CA THR A 541 39.89 -11.88 0.13
C THR A 541 39.83 -13.19 -0.64
N SER A 542 39.76 -14.33 0.05
CA SER A 542 39.51 -15.62 -0.57
C SER A 542 38.05 -15.67 -1.08
N LYS A 543 37.85 -15.26 -2.34
CA LYS A 543 36.62 -15.54 -3.10
C LYS A 543 36.39 -17.05 -3.17
N ASN A 544 35.12 -17.43 -3.05
CA ASN A 544 34.53 -18.75 -3.27
C ASN A 544 35.35 -19.63 -4.24
N ASN A 545 35.88 -20.73 -3.72
CA ASN A 545 35.90 -21.99 -4.47
C ASN A 545 34.63 -22.76 -4.12
#